data_AF-A0A2M7EYW5-F1
#
_entry.id   AF-A0A2M7EYW5-F1
#
_cell.length_a   1.000
_cell.length_b   1.000
_cell.length_c   1.000
_cell.angle_alpha   90.00
_cell.angle_beta   90.00
_cell.angle_gamma   90.00
#
_symmetry.space_group_name_H-M   'P 1'
#
loop_
_entity.id
_entity.type
_entity.pdbx_description
1 polymer ?
#
loop_
_entity_poly.entity_id
_entity_poly.type
_entity_poly.pdbx_seq_one_letter_code
_entity_poly.pdbx_strand_id
1 'polypeptide(L)' 'MFLLMAVMLFAAFGLNVVVGALSGVAFLNVVHEMLLLLAAVIVFVVATLKSEAARKNDTH' A
#
# COMPACT_ATOMS: atom_id res chain seq x y z
N MET A 1 7.28 -5.98 -9.74
CA MET A 1 7.56 -6.61 -8.43
C MET A 1 7.18 -5.73 -7.24
N PHE A 2 7.54 -4.43 -7.16
CA PHE A 2 7.13 -3.57 -6.04
C PHE A 2 5.64 -3.14 -6.05
N LEU A 3 5.01 -3.04 -7.23
CA LEU A 3 3.59 -2.68 -7.33
C LEU A 3 2.66 -3.72 -6.68
N LEU A 4 2.98 -5.02 -6.78
CA LEU A 4 2.20 -6.07 -6.10
C LEU A 4 2.23 -5.91 -4.57
N MET A 5 3.36 -5.49 -4.03
CA MET A 5 3.49 -5.24 -2.59
C MET A 5 2.68 -4.01 -2.15
N ALA A 6 2.67 -2.94 -2.95
CA ALA A 6 1.79 -1.80 -2.70
C ALA A 6 0.30 -2.21 -2.71
N VAL A 7 -0.11 -3.03 -3.67
CA VAL A 7 -1.48 -3.55 -3.75
C VAL A 7 -1.83 -4.41 -2.52
N MET A 8 -0.92 -5.28 -2.07
CA MET A 8 -1.14 -6.07 -0.85
C MET A 8 -1.30 -5.19 0.40
N LEU A 9 -0.45 -4.19 0.58
CA LEU A 9 -0.54 -3.28 1.73
C LEU A 9 -1.84 -2.46 1.72
N PHE A 10 -2.24 -1.98 0.54
CA PHE A 10 -3.50 -1.28 0.35
C PHE A 10 -4.71 -2.19 0.60
N ALA A 11 -4.67 -3.43 0.13
CA ALA A 11 -5.72 -4.41 0.38
C ALA A 11 -5.82 -4.76 1.87
N ALA A 12 -4.70 -4.93 2.57
CA ALA A 12 -4.69 -5.17 4.01
C ALA A 12 -5.34 -4.01 4.79
N PHE A 13 -5.05 -2.77 4.41
CA PHE A 13 -5.73 -1.59 4.95
C PHE A 13 -7.24 -1.63 4.67
N GLY A 14 -7.63 -1.85 3.41
CA GLY A 14 -9.04 -1.90 3.01
C GLY A 14 -9.83 -2.98 3.75
N LEU A 15 -9.22 -4.15 3.97
CA LEU A 15 -9.83 -5.23 4.75
C LEU A 15 -10.01 -4.84 6.22
N ASN A 16 -9.02 -4.18 6.84
CA ASN A 16 -9.17 -3.70 8.22
C ASN A 16 -10.32 -2.70 8.35
N VAL A 17 -10.45 -1.76 7.40
CA VAL A 17 -11.55 -0.79 7.36
C VAL A 17 -12.90 -1.48 7.19
N VAL A 18 -13.01 -2.43 6.25
CA VAL A 18 -14.26 -3.17 6.02
C VAL A 18 -14.66 -3.95 7.28
N VAL A 19 -13.72 -4.65 7.92
CA VAL A 19 -13.99 -5.39 9.16
C VAL A 19 -14.40 -4.45 10.28
N GLY A 20 -13.68 -3.33 10.47
CA GLY A 20 -14.02 -2.32 11.47
C GLY A 20 -15.40 -1.72 11.25
N ALA A 21 -15.78 -1.44 10.00
CA ALA A 21 -17.08 -0.89 9.64
C ALA A 21 -18.24 -1.88 9.88
N LEU A 22 -18.03 -3.17 9.60
CA LEU A 22 -19.07 -4.19 9.72
C LEU A 22 -19.24 -4.74 11.14
N SER A 23 -18.13 -4.87 11.89
CA SER A 23 -18.13 -5.53 13.20
C SER A 23 -18.05 -4.57 14.39
N GLY A 24 -17.74 -3.29 14.14
CA GLY A 24 -17.45 -2.30 15.19
C GLY A 24 -16.13 -2.54 15.92
N VAL A 25 -15.38 -3.60 15.56
CA VAL A 25 -14.06 -3.91 16.10
C VAL A 25 -13.03 -3.88 14.97
N ALA A 26 -12.06 -2.99 15.06
CA ALA A 26 -10.94 -2.93 14.12
C ALA A 26 -9.75 -3.72 14.69
N PHE A 27 -9.08 -4.51 13.86
CA PHE A 27 -7.88 -5.26 14.27
C PHE A 27 -6.70 -4.31 14.51
N LEU A 28 -6.53 -3.32 13.61
CA LEU A 28 -5.63 -2.20 13.79
C LEU A 28 -6.37 -1.00 14.38
N ASN A 29 -5.79 -0.39 15.42
CA ASN A 29 -6.24 0.92 15.93
C ASN A 29 -5.90 2.01 14.89
N VAL A 30 -6.62 3.15 14.94
CA VAL A 30 -6.53 4.29 14.02
C VAL A 30 -5.09 4.71 13.72
N VAL A 31 -4.21 4.79 14.73
CA VAL A 31 -2.80 5.16 14.52
C VAL A 31 -2.08 4.16 13.61
N HIS A 32 -2.31 2.86 13.81
CA HIS A 32 -1.66 1.81 13.03
C HIS A 32 -2.22 1.74 11.61
N GLU A 33 -3.52 2.01 11.42
CA GLU A 33 -4.11 2.14 10.09
C GLU A 33 -3.45 3.27 9.28
N MET A 34 -3.23 4.44 9.91
CA MET A 34 -2.58 5.57 9.25
C MET A 34 -1.11 5.27 8.90
N LEU A 35 -0.40 4.56 9.78
CA LEU A 35 0.98 4.12 9.51
C LEU A 35 1.03 3.07 8.39
N LEU A 36 0.06 2.15 8.33
CA LEU A 36 -0.04 1.15 7.26
C LEU A 36 -0.31 1.82 5.90
N LEU A 37 -1.22 2.79 5.86
CA LEU A 37 -1.47 3.59 4.66
C LEU A 37 -0.22 4.36 4.22
N LEU A 38 0.49 4.97 5.15
CA LEU A 38 1.73 5.69 4.85
C LEU A 38 2.76 4.74 4.22
N ALA A 39 2.96 3.55 4.80
CA ALA A 39 3.84 2.54 4.24
C ALA A 39 3.39 2.10 2.84
N ALA A 40 2.08 1.90 2.63
CA ALA A 40 1.53 1.56 1.32
C ALA A 40 1.84 2.63 0.27
N VAL A 41 1.68 3.91 0.61
CA VAL A 41 1.99 5.05 -0.28
C VAL A 41 3.48 5.12 -0.59
N ILE A 42 4.35 4.98 0.41
CA ILE A 42 5.81 4.99 0.21
C ILE A 42 6.22 3.86 -0.75
N VAL A 43 5.75 2.63 -0.49
CA VAL A 43 6.06 1.48 -1.35
C VAL A 43 5.52 1.69 -2.76
N PHE A 44 4.33 2.25 -2.90
CA PHE A 44 3.74 2.58 -4.20
C PHE A 44 4.58 3.61 -4.97
N VAL A 45 4.99 4.70 -4.33
CA VAL A 45 5.83 5.74 -4.96
C VAL A 45 7.17 5.16 -5.40
N VAL A 46 7.86 4.43 -4.52
CA VAL A 46 9.13 3.77 -4.84
C VAL A 46 8.96 2.77 -5.99
N ALA A 47 7.86 2.00 -5.98
CA ALA A 47 7.55 1.05 -7.04
C ALA A 47 7.39 1.74 -8.40
N THR A 48 6.64 2.84 -8.43
CA THR A 48 6.37 3.63 -9.64
C THR A 48 7.66 4.25 -10.17
N LEU A 49 8.44 4.94 -9.33
CA LEU A 49 9.72 5.54 -9.72
C LEU A 49 10.70 4.51 -10.27
N LYS A 50 10.79 3.33 -9.62
CA LYS A 50 11.63 2.24 -10.12
C LYS A 50 11.11 1.71 -11.47
N SER A 51 9.79 1.60 -11.65
CA SER A 51 9.19 1.17 -12.91
C SER A 51 9.43 2.16 -14.05
N GLU A 52 9.44 3.45 -13.76
CA GLU A 52 9.75 4.50 -14.74
C GLU A 52 11.24 4.51 -15.11
N ALA A 53 12.13 4.43 -14.11
CA ALA A 53 13.57 4.35 -14.34
C ALA A 53 13.95 3.12 -15.17
N ALA A 54 13.29 1.98 -14.91
CA ALA A 54 13.47 0.73 -15.65
C ALA A 54 12.87 0.73 -17.07
N ARG A 55 12.09 1.74 -17.45
CA ARG A 55 11.65 1.93 -18.85
C ARG A 55 12.57 2.89 -19.60
N LYS A 56 13.12 3.88 -18.89
CA LYS A 56 14.04 4.87 -19.45
C LYS A 56 15.39 4.26 -19.85
N ASN A 57 15.90 3.30 -19.07
CA ASN A 57 17.16 2.60 -19.36
C ASN A 57 17.04 1.56 -20.50
N ASP A 58 15.85 0.99 -20.73
CA ASP A 58 15.60 0.04 -21.82
C ASP A 58 15.46 0.72 -23.20
N THR A 59 15.33 2.05 -23.24
CA THR A 59 15.20 2.84 -24.49
C THR A 59 16.55 3.42 -24.98
N HIS A 60 17.68 2.94 -24.44
CA HIS A 60 19.03 3.41 -24.78
C HIS A 60 19.91 2.28 -25.29
#